data_AF-S3NLK3-F1
#
_entry.id   AF-S3NLK3-F1
#
_cell.length_a   1.000
_cell.length_b   1.000
_cell.length_c   1.000
_cell.angle_alpha   90.00
_cell.angle_beta   90.00
_cell.angle_gamma   90.00
#
_symmetry.space_group_name_H-M   'P 1'
#
loop_
_entity.id
_entity.type
_entity.pdbx_description
1 polymer ?
#
loop_
_entity_poly.entity_id
_entity_poly.type
_entity_poly.pdbx_seq_one_letter_code
_entity_poly.pdbx_strand_id
1 'polypeptide(L)'
;TVDANGDLIISMDKNLKADSLVLNGKDGKDGISITGAEGKPGLNGETTTRIIYGDQEVATLNDGLKFVGNDGQVINKKLNEQLAVVGGMTDMTAEAASSENIRTINDNGELKVQLSKNLTGLNSINVGRTFIDHEGIYINKGPSLSVNGINAGDQVISNVAAGKDGKDAVNVDQLNKVAAASKVDVKEGKNIKVATKVNTDGSHEFTVATDTVVDFDKVTVGSVTIDKKTNDITGLSNTKLGAADFATKGRAATEEQLVAAADAVANVIGGQTDNRGATIIGSNIGNTGKTTIHDAIASVKTDVKAGENITVDTLVHDDGSREFTVATKKDAKFDSVTLGDTVLNQNGLTIKNGPSITTGGINAGGKVISHVADGKDGKDAVNVDQLTKAGENLTVKGLDFAGNTGEFHRDLGQKVTIKGTGAKADTEYSANNIKTMVDADGNLVIAM
;
A
#
# COMPACT_ATOMS: atom_id res chain seq x y z
N THR A 1 107.57 132.91 6.06
CA THR A 1 108.45 133.67 6.96
C THR A 1 109.59 132.78 7.39
N VAL A 2 110.82 133.29 7.39
CA VAL A 2 111.94 132.55 7.99
C VAL A 2 111.86 132.79 9.50
N ASP A 3 111.82 131.72 10.29
CA ASP A 3 111.82 131.85 11.74
C ASP A 3 113.23 132.13 12.28
N ALA A 4 113.35 132.29 13.60
CA ALA A 4 114.62 132.64 14.25
C ALA A 4 115.75 131.61 14.04
N ASN A 5 115.43 130.39 13.59
CA ASN A 5 116.40 129.33 13.34
C ASN A 5 116.90 129.29 11.89
N GLY A 6 116.35 130.16 11.02
CA GLY A 6 116.64 130.11 9.59
C GLY A 6 115.71 129.19 8.80
N ASP A 7 114.68 128.61 9.44
CA ASP A 7 113.73 127.73 8.76
C ASP A 7 112.65 128.54 8.06
N LEU A 8 112.50 128.31 6.76
CA LEU A 8 111.45 128.94 5.96
C LEU A 8 110.09 128.29 6.28
N ILE A 9 109.26 128.95 7.06
CA ILE A 9 107.84 128.62 7.23
C ILE A 9 107.07 129.14 6.01
N ILE A 10 106.60 128.23 5.17
CA ILE A 10 105.69 128.55 4.07
C ILE A 10 104.26 128.26 4.56
N SER A 11 103.54 129.30 4.98
CA SER A 11 102.10 129.19 5.23
C SER A 11 101.38 129.21 3.89
N MET A 12 100.67 128.12 3.57
CA MET A 12 99.83 128.06 2.37
C MET A 12 98.47 128.71 2.64
N ASP A 13 97.83 129.22 1.58
CA ASP A 13 96.46 129.74 1.66
C ASP A 13 95.51 128.61 2.12
N LYS A 14 94.54 128.93 2.97
CA LYS A 14 93.48 127.99 3.37
C LYS A 14 92.59 127.57 2.19
N ASN A 15 92.56 128.39 1.14
CA ASN A 15 91.84 128.15 -0.11
C ASN A 15 92.81 127.84 -1.25
N LEU A 16 93.86 127.08 -0.98
CA LEU A 16 94.82 126.67 -2.00
C LEU A 16 94.08 126.00 -3.17
N LYS A 17 94.07 126.66 -4.33
CA LYS A 17 93.62 126.08 -5.59
C LYS A 17 94.84 125.48 -6.27
N ALA A 18 94.93 124.16 -6.26
CA ALA A 18 95.97 123.42 -6.96
C ALA A 18 95.32 122.29 -7.75
N ASP A 19 95.68 122.15 -9.01
CA ASP A 19 95.17 121.08 -9.88
C ASP A 19 95.64 119.70 -9.41
N SER A 20 96.78 119.65 -8.72
CA SER A 20 97.27 118.49 -8.00
C SER A 20 97.87 118.89 -6.66
N LEU A 21 97.53 118.16 -5.59
CA LEU A 21 98.27 118.23 -4.34
C LEU A 21 99.15 116.98 -4.25
N VAL A 22 100.47 117.18 -4.35
CA VAL A 22 101.45 116.12 -4.19
C VAL A 22 102.03 116.22 -2.79
N LEU A 23 101.72 115.24 -1.93
CA LEU A 23 102.27 115.13 -0.59
C LEU A 23 103.52 114.25 -0.68
N ASN A 24 104.69 114.85 -0.96
CA ASN A 24 105.95 114.11 -1.01
C ASN A 24 106.29 113.49 0.34
N GLY A 25 106.59 112.19 0.36
CA GLY A 25 107.25 111.53 1.48
C GLY A 25 108.65 112.10 1.73
N LYS A 26 109.20 111.88 2.94
CA LYS A 26 110.56 112.32 3.31
C LYS A 26 111.56 111.87 2.22
N ASP A 27 112.35 112.82 1.75
CA ASP A 27 113.39 112.64 0.72
C ASP A 27 112.86 112.35 -0.71
N GLY A 28 111.61 112.74 -1.01
CA GLY A 28 111.11 112.91 -2.37
C GLY A 28 110.79 111.61 -3.12
N LYS A 29 110.85 110.46 -2.44
CA LYS A 29 110.33 109.19 -2.94
C LYS A 29 109.11 108.78 -2.12
N ASP A 30 108.06 108.40 -2.84
CA ASP A 30 106.77 107.89 -2.35
C ASP A 30 105.83 108.94 -1.73
N GLY A 31 105.54 109.98 -2.52
CA GLY A 31 104.45 110.91 -2.23
C GLY A 31 103.10 110.49 -2.82
N ILE A 32 102.01 110.78 -2.14
CA ILE A 32 100.65 110.60 -2.66
C ILE A 32 100.32 111.81 -3.53
N SER A 33 100.07 111.58 -4.82
CA SER A 33 99.48 112.59 -5.71
C SER A 33 97.97 112.43 -5.67
N ILE A 34 97.27 113.42 -5.12
CA ILE A 34 95.81 113.50 -5.16
C ILE A 34 95.46 114.51 -6.24
N THR A 35 94.84 114.02 -7.30
CA THR A 35 94.30 114.85 -8.39
C THR A 35 92.78 114.71 -8.44
N GLY A 36 92.13 115.75 -8.92
CA GLY A 36 90.72 115.73 -9.28
C GLY A 36 90.56 115.68 -10.79
N ALA A 37 89.77 114.74 -11.31
CA ALA A 37 89.25 114.83 -12.68
C ALA A 37 87.76 114.47 -12.71
N GLU A 38 87.09 114.78 -13.81
CA GLU A 38 85.73 114.32 -14.07
C GLU A 38 85.71 112.80 -14.18
N GLY A 39 85.07 112.14 -13.21
CA GLY A 39 84.91 110.69 -13.26
C GLY A 39 83.64 110.27 -13.97
N LYS A 40 83.53 108.97 -14.27
CA LYS A 40 82.36 108.44 -14.99
C LYS A 40 81.04 108.74 -14.25
N PRO A 41 79.93 108.91 -14.99
CA PRO A 41 78.63 109.18 -14.39
C PRO A 41 78.24 108.12 -13.35
N GLY A 42 77.78 108.58 -12.19
CA GLY A 42 77.31 107.72 -11.09
C GLY A 42 75.92 107.11 -11.35
N LEU A 43 75.29 106.57 -10.30
CA LEU A 43 73.95 105.97 -10.36
C LEU A 43 72.87 106.96 -10.84
N ASN A 44 73.05 108.24 -10.54
CA ASN A 44 72.18 109.35 -10.95
C ASN A 44 72.43 109.84 -12.39
N GLY A 45 73.43 109.29 -13.09
CA GLY A 45 73.75 109.65 -14.47
C GLY A 45 74.50 110.96 -14.65
N GLU A 46 74.98 111.58 -13.56
CA GLU A 46 75.73 112.83 -13.59
C GLU A 46 77.23 112.60 -13.36
N THR A 47 78.06 113.34 -14.10
CA THR A 47 79.52 113.39 -13.96
C THR A 47 79.89 114.21 -12.73
N THR A 48 80.78 113.72 -11.87
CA THR A 48 81.27 114.48 -10.70
C THR A 48 82.79 114.43 -10.64
N THR A 49 83.42 115.45 -10.06
CA THR A 49 84.86 115.40 -9.76
C THR A 49 85.14 114.26 -8.79
N ARG A 50 86.07 113.37 -9.16
CA ARG A 50 86.50 112.24 -8.34
C ARG A 50 87.88 112.49 -7.78
N ILE A 51 88.12 111.92 -6.60
CA ILE A 51 89.48 111.71 -6.13
C ILE A 51 90.08 110.59 -6.99
N ILE A 52 91.18 110.91 -7.66
CA ILE A 52 91.98 109.94 -8.39
C ILE A 52 93.15 109.52 -7.50
N TYR A 53 93.32 108.21 -7.36
CA TYR A 53 94.48 107.60 -6.75
C TYR A 53 95.14 106.66 -7.77
N GLY A 54 96.28 107.07 -8.33
CA GLY A 54 96.87 106.40 -9.48
C GLY A 54 95.97 106.50 -10.71
N ASP A 55 95.63 105.36 -11.32
CA ASP A 55 94.70 105.27 -12.46
C ASP A 55 93.26 104.88 -12.05
N GLN A 56 92.96 104.89 -10.74
CA GLN A 56 91.67 104.48 -10.20
C GLN A 56 90.88 105.67 -9.64
N GLU A 57 89.59 105.74 -9.98
CA GLU A 57 88.64 106.69 -9.40
C GLU A 57 88.04 106.12 -8.11
N VAL A 58 88.07 106.90 -7.02
CA VAL A 58 87.44 106.49 -5.76
C VAL A 58 85.92 106.65 -5.85
N ALA A 59 85.20 105.59 -5.51
CA ALA A 59 83.74 105.59 -5.54
C ALA A 59 83.13 106.58 -4.51
N THR A 60 82.05 107.25 -4.90
CA THR A 60 81.23 108.11 -4.03
C THR A 60 79.97 107.37 -3.59
N LEU A 61 79.31 107.87 -2.54
CA LEU A 61 78.03 107.29 -2.10
C LEU A 61 76.96 107.23 -3.21
N ASN A 62 77.05 108.10 -4.22
CA ASN A 62 76.12 108.15 -5.34
C ASN A 62 76.41 107.11 -6.45
N ASP A 63 77.47 106.29 -6.37
CA ASP A 63 77.76 105.30 -7.41
C ASP A 63 76.89 104.05 -7.31
N GLY A 64 76.68 103.55 -6.10
CA GLY A 64 75.72 102.51 -5.81
C GLY A 64 75.83 101.22 -6.62
N LEU A 65 74.78 100.41 -6.53
CA LEU A 65 74.56 99.21 -7.36
C LEU A 65 73.21 99.32 -8.07
N LYS A 66 73.12 98.71 -9.25
CA LYS A 66 71.88 98.56 -10.03
C LYS A 66 71.44 97.10 -10.00
N PHE A 67 70.18 96.86 -9.72
CA PHE A 67 69.56 95.53 -9.74
C PHE A 67 68.37 95.54 -10.70
N VAL A 68 68.04 94.41 -11.33
CA VAL A 68 66.90 94.30 -12.24
C VAL A 68 66.19 92.97 -12.01
N GLY A 69 64.87 92.99 -11.96
CA GLY A 69 64.04 91.79 -11.87
C GLY A 69 63.63 91.27 -13.25
N ASN A 70 62.85 90.20 -13.27
CA ASN A 70 62.31 89.64 -14.53
C ASN A 70 61.32 90.59 -15.25
N ASP A 71 60.87 91.66 -14.58
CA ASP A 71 60.05 92.71 -15.18
C ASP A 71 60.86 93.76 -15.95
N GLY A 72 62.19 93.67 -15.92
CA GLY A 72 63.11 94.58 -16.62
C GLY A 72 63.30 95.93 -15.93
N GLN A 73 62.68 96.17 -14.77
CA GLN A 73 62.75 97.45 -14.08
C GLN A 73 64.02 97.55 -13.22
N VAL A 74 64.78 98.64 -13.40
CA VAL A 74 66.04 98.86 -12.69
C VAL A 74 65.80 99.48 -11.32
N ILE A 75 66.26 98.80 -10.27
CA ILE A 75 66.33 99.29 -8.90
C ILE A 75 67.72 99.88 -8.67
N ASN A 76 67.78 101.19 -8.46
CA ASN A 76 69.00 101.95 -8.18
C ASN A 76 69.18 102.07 -6.66
N LYS A 77 70.31 101.60 -6.11
CA LYS A 77 70.64 101.71 -4.67
C LYS A 77 71.98 102.41 -4.47
N LYS A 78 72.00 103.54 -3.77
CA LYS A 78 73.24 104.24 -3.38
C LYS A 78 74.08 103.39 -2.40
N LEU A 79 75.37 103.68 -2.23
CA LEU A 79 76.27 102.87 -1.37
C LEU A 79 75.86 102.81 0.11
N ASN A 80 74.97 103.71 0.57
CA ASN A 80 74.41 103.72 1.92
C ASN A 80 72.91 103.37 1.98
N GLU A 81 72.34 102.79 0.91
CA GLU A 81 70.93 102.39 0.86
C GLU A 81 70.73 100.88 0.95
N GLN A 82 69.74 100.44 1.72
CA GLN A 82 69.38 99.02 1.85
C GLN A 82 68.49 98.55 0.69
N LEU A 83 68.87 97.46 0.01
CA LEU A 83 68.00 96.70 -0.90
C LEU A 83 67.17 95.68 -0.12
N ALA A 84 65.85 95.66 -0.30
CA ALA A 84 65.00 94.60 0.23
C ALA A 84 64.75 93.52 -0.83
N VAL A 85 64.91 92.26 -0.45
CA VAL A 85 64.57 91.08 -1.26
C VAL A 85 63.60 90.25 -0.43
N VAL A 86 62.31 90.26 -0.79
CA VAL A 86 61.23 89.69 0.04
C VAL A 86 60.34 88.74 -0.77
N GLY A 87 59.89 87.66 -0.13
CA GLY A 87 58.86 86.74 -0.64
C GLY A 87 57.48 87.03 -0.04
N GLY A 88 56.43 86.44 -0.61
CA GLY A 88 55.03 86.64 -0.18
C GLY A 88 54.55 85.79 1.00
N MET A 89 55.45 85.11 1.73
CA MET A 89 55.09 84.25 2.86
C MET A 89 54.74 85.09 4.09
N THR A 90 53.63 84.77 4.75
CA THR A 90 53.14 85.49 5.94
C THR A 90 53.54 84.83 7.27
N ASP A 91 53.76 83.52 7.28
CA ASP A 91 54.34 82.82 8.42
C ASP A 91 55.84 83.19 8.48
N MET A 92 56.33 83.65 9.63
CA MET A 92 57.72 84.10 9.79
C MET A 92 58.52 83.18 10.73
N THR A 93 57.98 82.02 11.09
CA THR A 93 58.71 81.03 11.90
C THR A 93 59.83 80.38 11.09
N ALA A 94 60.89 79.95 11.78
CA ALA A 94 62.07 79.37 11.12
C ALA A 94 61.76 78.04 10.43
N GLU A 95 60.74 77.33 10.91
CA GLU A 95 60.29 76.02 10.42
C GLU A 95 59.30 76.11 9.25
N ALA A 96 58.71 77.29 9.01
CA ALA A 96 57.69 77.46 7.96
C ALA A 96 58.25 77.55 6.54
N ALA A 97 59.56 77.76 6.37
CA ALA A 97 60.24 77.78 5.08
C ALA A 97 61.49 76.90 5.07
N SER A 98 61.82 76.38 3.89
CA SER A 98 63.08 75.71 3.62
C SER A 98 63.77 76.34 2.41
N SER A 99 65.08 76.53 2.50
CA SER A 99 65.91 76.95 1.37
C SER A 99 66.33 75.80 0.46
N GLU A 100 66.04 74.55 0.82
CA GLU A 100 66.51 73.36 0.08
C GLU A 100 66.00 73.31 -1.36
N ASN A 101 64.76 73.75 -1.58
CA ASN A 101 64.11 73.67 -2.88
C ASN A 101 64.39 74.87 -3.80
N ILE A 102 65.10 75.90 -3.30
CA ILE A 102 65.39 77.11 -4.05
C ILE A 102 66.89 77.20 -4.28
N ARG A 103 67.29 77.22 -5.55
CA ARG A 103 68.69 77.35 -5.96
C ARG A 103 68.93 78.69 -6.62
N THR A 104 69.95 79.42 -6.18
CA THR A 104 70.50 80.59 -6.88
C THR A 104 71.77 80.21 -7.64
N ILE A 105 71.82 80.57 -8.92
CA ILE A 105 73.02 80.37 -9.76
C ILE A 105 73.38 81.68 -10.46
N ASN A 106 74.66 81.84 -10.78
CA ASN A 106 75.08 82.80 -11.80
C ASN A 106 74.94 82.13 -13.17
N ASP A 107 74.23 82.77 -14.08
CA ASP A 107 74.16 82.38 -15.48
C ASP A 107 74.47 83.62 -16.34
N ASN A 108 75.69 83.68 -16.90
CA ASN A 108 76.16 84.76 -17.76
C ASN A 108 75.98 86.19 -17.19
N GLY A 109 76.13 86.36 -15.87
CA GLY A 109 75.99 87.65 -15.20
C GLY A 109 74.60 87.93 -14.63
N GLU A 110 73.62 87.04 -14.86
CA GLU A 110 72.30 87.08 -14.19
C GLU A 110 72.29 86.14 -12.97
N LEU A 111 71.61 86.55 -11.90
CA LEU A 111 71.28 85.66 -10.79
C LEU A 111 69.94 84.97 -11.07
N LYS A 112 69.97 83.70 -11.48
CA LYS A 112 68.76 82.90 -11.68
C LYS A 112 68.35 82.21 -10.39
N VAL A 113 67.10 82.42 -10.00
CA VAL A 113 66.44 81.69 -8.91
C VAL A 113 65.65 80.54 -9.55
N GLN A 114 65.94 79.30 -9.15
CA GLN A 114 65.36 78.09 -9.71
C GLN A 114 64.68 77.27 -8.62
N LEU A 115 63.55 76.67 -8.96
CA LEU A 115 62.90 75.66 -8.15
C LEU A 115 63.50 74.28 -8.46
N SER A 116 63.75 73.46 -7.44
CA SER A 116 64.18 72.08 -7.63
C SER A 116 63.15 71.29 -8.44
N LYS A 117 63.62 70.47 -9.39
CA LYS A 117 62.75 69.54 -10.14
C LYS A 117 62.18 68.44 -9.25
N ASN A 118 62.89 68.09 -8.18
CA ASN A 118 62.47 67.13 -7.18
C ASN A 118 62.36 67.89 -5.85
N LEU A 119 61.14 68.22 -5.46
CA LEU A 119 60.90 68.95 -4.21
C LEU A 119 61.04 68.00 -3.02
N THR A 120 61.80 68.41 -2.00
CA THR A 120 61.99 67.68 -0.74
C THR A 120 61.62 68.56 0.45
N GLY A 121 61.39 67.97 1.63
CA GLY A 121 61.11 68.75 2.84
C GLY A 121 59.79 69.55 2.81
N LEU A 122 58.84 69.17 1.96
CA LEU A 122 57.49 69.72 1.96
C LEU A 122 56.61 68.97 2.97
N ASN A 123 55.80 69.71 3.72
CA ASN A 123 54.78 69.11 4.60
C ASN A 123 53.53 68.67 3.82
N SER A 124 53.11 69.47 2.85
CA SER A 124 51.96 69.14 2.00
C SER A 124 51.98 69.89 0.66
N ILE A 125 51.20 69.40 -0.29
CA ILE A 125 50.86 70.07 -1.55
C ILE A 125 49.33 70.12 -1.63
N ASN A 126 48.79 71.32 -1.81
CA ASN A 126 47.35 71.53 -1.96
C ASN A 126 47.03 72.11 -3.34
N VAL A 127 46.26 71.37 -4.15
CA VAL A 127 45.82 71.76 -5.50
C VAL A 127 44.31 71.60 -5.59
N GLY A 128 43.57 72.69 -5.40
CA GLY A 128 42.11 72.67 -5.47
C GLY A 128 41.48 71.83 -4.37
N ARG A 129 40.94 70.66 -4.73
CA ARG A 129 40.37 69.68 -3.77
C ARG A 129 41.33 68.55 -3.42
N THR A 130 42.48 68.49 -4.08
CA THR A 130 43.49 67.44 -3.89
C THR A 130 44.50 67.92 -2.87
N PHE A 131 44.67 67.12 -1.84
CA PHE A 131 45.63 67.34 -0.78
C PHE A 131 46.61 66.16 -0.76
N ILE A 132 47.91 66.46 -0.76
CA ILE A 132 48.98 65.47 -0.71
C ILE A 132 49.84 65.79 0.50
N ASP A 133 50.11 64.81 1.33
CA ASP A 133 50.97 64.94 2.51
C ASP A 133 51.76 63.64 2.74
N HIS A 134 52.33 63.48 3.94
CA HIS A 134 53.07 62.29 4.33
C HIS A 134 52.18 61.04 4.52
N GLU A 135 50.85 61.20 4.60
CA GLU A 135 49.91 60.10 4.78
C GLU A 135 49.37 59.59 3.45
N GLY A 136 49.26 60.45 2.43
CA GLY A 136 48.92 60.04 1.07
C GLY A 136 48.32 61.14 0.19
N ILE A 137 47.32 60.75 -0.62
CA ILE A 137 46.59 61.60 -1.57
C ILE A 137 45.11 61.58 -1.22
N TYR A 138 44.54 62.76 -1.02
CA TYR A 138 43.17 62.93 -0.58
C TYR A 138 42.41 63.85 -1.53
N ILE A 139 41.24 63.42 -1.98
CA ILE A 139 40.27 64.30 -2.63
C ILE A 139 39.18 64.61 -1.61
N ASN A 140 39.00 65.89 -1.25
CA ASN A 140 37.97 66.29 -0.28
C ASN A 140 36.59 65.75 -0.70
N LYS A 141 35.89 65.05 0.21
CA LYS A 141 34.61 64.35 -0.04
C LYS A 141 34.63 63.42 -1.27
N GLY A 142 35.74 62.71 -1.49
CA GLY A 142 35.92 61.79 -2.60
C GLY A 142 36.89 60.66 -2.27
N PRO A 143 37.42 59.97 -3.30
CA PRO A 143 38.37 58.90 -3.11
C PRO A 143 39.67 59.37 -2.45
N SER A 144 40.31 58.47 -1.72
CA SER A 144 41.64 58.69 -1.15
C SER A 144 42.53 57.47 -1.26
N LEU A 145 43.83 57.71 -1.27
CA LEU A 145 44.90 56.72 -1.19
C LEU A 145 45.79 57.11 -0.02
N SER A 146 45.94 56.25 0.97
CA SER A 146 46.85 56.46 2.10
C SER A 146 47.70 55.21 2.36
N VAL A 147 48.61 55.33 3.32
CA VAL A 147 49.39 54.19 3.84
C VAL A 147 48.52 53.02 4.33
N ASN A 148 47.25 53.27 4.66
CA ASN A 148 46.31 52.26 5.13
C ASN A 148 45.48 51.62 4.01
N GLY A 149 45.62 52.08 2.76
CA GLY A 149 44.94 51.53 1.60
C GLY A 149 44.14 52.56 0.80
N ILE A 150 43.13 52.07 0.08
CA ILE A 150 42.27 52.87 -0.81
C ILE A 150 40.88 52.98 -0.21
N ASN A 151 40.34 54.19 -0.15
CA ASN A 151 38.92 54.42 0.09
C ASN A 151 38.27 54.97 -1.19
N ALA A 152 37.24 54.30 -1.68
CA ALA A 152 36.52 54.71 -2.89
C ALA A 152 35.57 55.90 -2.68
N GLY A 153 35.31 56.32 -1.44
CA GLY A 153 34.45 57.47 -1.13
C GLY A 153 32.99 57.24 -1.54
N ASP A 154 32.46 56.04 -1.28
CA ASP A 154 31.12 55.58 -1.68
C ASP A 154 30.84 55.68 -3.19
N GLN A 155 31.89 55.70 -4.02
CA GLN A 155 31.78 55.67 -5.47
C GLN A 155 32.00 54.26 -6.02
N VAL A 156 31.44 54.01 -7.19
CA VAL A 156 31.72 52.79 -7.96
C VAL A 156 33.16 52.83 -8.47
N ILE A 157 33.92 51.77 -8.22
CA ILE A 157 35.20 51.54 -8.89
C ILE A 157 34.90 50.90 -10.25
N SER A 158 34.91 51.70 -11.31
CA SER A 158 34.69 51.24 -12.69
C SER A 158 35.96 50.66 -13.31
N ASN A 159 35.81 49.90 -14.41
CA ASN A 159 36.92 49.32 -15.19
C ASN A 159 37.78 48.31 -14.43
N VAL A 160 37.17 47.57 -13.50
CA VAL A 160 37.82 46.45 -12.80
C VAL A 160 37.76 45.20 -13.66
N ALA A 161 38.91 44.76 -14.17
CA ALA A 161 39.04 43.50 -14.89
C ALA A 161 38.72 42.31 -13.96
N ALA A 162 38.37 41.16 -14.52
CA ALA A 162 38.12 39.96 -13.73
C ALA A 162 39.39 39.53 -12.97
N GLY A 163 39.30 39.42 -11.65
CA GLY A 163 40.40 38.95 -10.80
C GLY A 163 40.80 37.52 -11.14
N LYS A 164 42.10 37.25 -11.16
CA LYS A 164 42.69 35.94 -11.48
C LYS A 164 43.39 35.33 -10.28
N ASP A 165 43.99 36.17 -9.43
CA ASP A 165 44.72 35.75 -8.25
C ASP A 165 43.90 35.93 -6.97
N GLY A 166 44.29 35.23 -5.90
CA GLY A 166 43.53 35.20 -4.63
C GLY A 166 43.45 36.54 -3.87
N LYS A 167 44.13 37.59 -4.35
CA LYS A 167 44.11 38.94 -3.76
C LYS A 167 43.54 40.00 -4.70
N ASP A 168 43.09 39.61 -5.90
CA ASP A 168 42.48 40.53 -6.84
C ASP A 168 41.07 40.90 -6.39
N ALA A 169 40.64 42.11 -6.76
CA ALA A 169 39.25 42.50 -6.61
C ALA A 169 38.36 41.69 -7.56
N VAL A 170 37.14 41.36 -7.10
CA VAL A 170 36.13 40.70 -7.93
C VAL A 170 35.19 41.74 -8.53
N ASN A 171 34.86 41.58 -9.81
CA ASN A 171 33.84 42.40 -10.45
C ASN A 171 32.46 41.70 -10.45
N VAL A 172 31.40 42.46 -10.76
CA VAL A 172 30.01 41.98 -10.70
C VAL A 172 29.78 40.80 -11.67
N ASP A 173 30.46 40.77 -12.81
CA ASP A 173 30.34 39.65 -13.77
C ASP A 173 30.84 38.33 -13.19
N GLN A 174 31.92 38.35 -12.40
CA GLN A 174 32.39 37.15 -11.68
C GLN A 174 31.35 36.67 -10.67
N LEU A 175 30.72 37.59 -9.93
CA LEU A 175 29.67 37.26 -8.96
C LEU A 175 28.44 36.64 -9.66
N ASN A 176 27.99 37.23 -10.77
CA ASN A 176 26.85 36.73 -11.55
C ASN A 176 27.11 35.34 -12.14
N LYS A 177 28.34 35.05 -12.58
CA LYS A 177 28.73 33.71 -13.05
C LYS A 177 28.60 32.65 -11.94
N VAL A 178 29.03 32.97 -10.72
CA VAL A 178 28.90 32.07 -9.58
C VAL A 178 27.43 31.85 -9.22
N ALA A 179 26.62 32.92 -9.20
CA ALA A 179 25.19 32.83 -8.93
C ALA A 179 24.45 31.96 -9.97
N ALA A 180 24.80 32.10 -11.25
CA ALA A 180 24.22 31.28 -12.31
C ALA A 180 24.60 29.79 -12.21
N ALA A 181 25.81 29.49 -11.71
CA ALA A 181 26.30 28.11 -11.53
C ALA A 181 25.70 27.40 -10.31
N SER A 182 25.11 28.13 -9.35
CA SER A 182 24.52 27.57 -8.12
C SER A 182 23.15 26.89 -8.30
N LYS A 183 22.69 26.68 -9.54
CA LYS A 183 21.39 26.04 -9.83
C LYS A 183 21.45 24.54 -9.55
N VAL A 184 20.44 24.04 -8.83
CA VAL A 184 20.23 22.61 -8.58
C VAL A 184 19.09 22.14 -9.46
N ASP A 185 19.38 21.22 -10.38
CA ASP A 185 18.37 20.59 -11.24
C ASP A 185 17.86 19.28 -10.59
N VAL A 186 16.61 19.26 -10.16
CA VAL A 186 15.93 18.05 -9.66
C VAL A 186 14.95 17.56 -10.72
N LYS A 187 15.08 16.29 -11.14
CA LYS A 187 14.19 15.66 -12.11
C LYS A 187 13.34 14.59 -11.42
N GLU A 188 12.04 14.58 -11.69
CA GLU A 188 11.15 13.50 -11.24
C GLU A 188 11.49 12.19 -11.97
N GLY A 189 11.77 11.14 -11.20
CA GLY A 189 11.91 9.79 -11.71
C GLY A 189 10.57 9.05 -11.75
N LYS A 190 10.52 7.87 -12.39
CA LYS A 190 9.33 7.00 -12.36
C LYS A 190 8.93 6.70 -10.91
N ASN A 191 7.63 6.76 -10.61
CA ASN A 191 7.02 6.54 -9.28
C ASN A 191 7.40 7.58 -8.20
N ILE A 192 8.12 8.64 -8.55
CA ILE A 192 8.53 9.71 -7.63
C ILE A 192 7.84 11.01 -8.04
N LYS A 193 7.37 11.74 -7.03
CA LYS A 193 6.82 13.09 -7.14
C LYS A 193 7.71 14.07 -6.38
N VAL A 194 8.04 15.19 -7.01
CA VAL A 194 8.85 16.26 -6.44
C VAL A 194 8.03 17.54 -6.42
N ALA A 195 7.71 18.03 -5.23
CA ALA A 195 7.10 19.34 -5.06
C ALA A 195 8.17 20.37 -4.71
N THR A 196 8.14 21.54 -5.36
CA THR A 196 9.06 22.65 -5.09
C THR A 196 8.35 23.80 -4.40
N LYS A 197 8.99 24.40 -3.41
CA LYS A 197 8.57 25.63 -2.75
C LYS A 197 9.73 26.62 -2.73
N VAL A 198 9.44 27.89 -2.99
CA VAL A 198 10.42 28.99 -2.82
C VAL A 198 10.21 29.60 -1.44
N ASN A 199 11.28 29.71 -0.68
CA ASN A 199 11.28 30.30 0.65
C ASN A 199 11.37 31.84 0.56
N THR A 200 11.11 32.52 1.68
CA THR A 200 11.13 33.99 1.74
C THR A 200 12.50 34.60 1.50
N ASP A 201 13.58 33.85 1.71
CA ASP A 201 14.97 34.25 1.44
C ASP A 201 15.40 33.98 -0.02
N GLY A 202 14.51 33.46 -0.86
CA GLY A 202 14.79 33.10 -2.25
C GLY A 202 15.38 31.70 -2.44
N SER A 203 15.62 30.93 -1.37
CA SER A 203 16.07 29.54 -1.47
C SER A 203 14.93 28.60 -1.92
N HIS A 204 15.27 27.46 -2.53
CA HIS A 204 14.31 26.44 -2.98
C HIS A 204 14.29 25.23 -2.03
N GLU A 205 13.10 24.80 -1.62
CA GLU A 205 12.82 23.57 -0.88
C GLU A 205 12.18 22.53 -1.80
N PHE A 206 12.71 21.30 -1.82
CA PHE A 206 12.20 20.18 -2.63
C PHE A 206 11.68 19.07 -1.72
N THR A 207 10.39 18.74 -1.84
CA THR A 207 9.77 17.58 -1.16
C THR A 207 9.71 16.41 -2.13
N VAL A 208 10.48 15.36 -1.86
CA VAL A 208 10.51 14.13 -2.68
C VAL A 208 9.70 13.05 -2.00
N ALA A 209 8.66 12.54 -2.67
CA ALA A 209 7.79 11.48 -2.15
C ALA A 209 7.51 10.43 -3.23
N THR A 210 7.05 9.25 -2.84
CA THR A 210 6.46 8.29 -3.77
C THR A 210 5.13 8.83 -4.29
N ASP A 211 4.83 8.61 -5.56
CA ASP A 211 3.51 8.94 -6.11
C ASP A 211 2.42 8.08 -5.45
N THR A 212 1.19 8.59 -5.49
CA THR A 212 -0.03 7.90 -5.06
C THR A 212 -0.38 6.72 -5.98
N VAL A 213 0.00 6.80 -7.26
CA VAL A 213 -0.13 5.72 -8.23
C VAL A 213 1.27 5.36 -8.71
N VAL A 214 1.67 4.12 -8.44
CA VAL A 214 2.99 3.60 -8.78
C VAL A 214 2.85 2.47 -9.78
N ASP A 215 3.76 2.45 -10.76
CA ASP A 215 3.87 1.37 -11.75
C ASP A 215 5.18 0.62 -11.52
N PHE A 216 5.05 -0.56 -10.91
CA PHE A 216 6.14 -1.51 -10.72
C PHE A 216 5.91 -2.73 -11.60
N ASP A 217 6.95 -3.20 -12.26
CA ASP A 217 6.88 -4.50 -12.96
C ASP A 217 6.84 -5.66 -11.96
N LYS A 218 7.46 -5.48 -10.78
CA LYS A 218 7.51 -6.48 -9.72
C LYS A 218 7.72 -5.84 -8.35
N VAL A 219 7.00 -6.32 -7.34
CA VAL A 219 7.17 -5.91 -5.93
C VAL A 219 7.37 -7.15 -5.08
N THR A 220 8.48 -7.23 -4.34
CA THR A 220 8.78 -8.36 -3.44
C THR A 220 8.93 -7.86 -2.00
N VAL A 221 8.17 -8.45 -1.08
CA VAL A 221 8.20 -8.15 0.36
C VAL A 221 8.34 -9.47 1.12
N GLY A 222 9.56 -9.74 1.63
CA GLY A 222 9.87 -11.05 2.21
C GLY A 222 9.71 -12.15 1.15
N SER A 223 8.87 -13.16 1.43
CA SER A 223 8.53 -14.20 0.46
C SER A 223 7.45 -13.79 -0.54
N VAL A 224 6.65 -12.77 -0.22
CA VAL A 224 5.48 -12.39 -1.04
C VAL A 224 5.93 -11.58 -2.24
N THR A 225 5.42 -11.93 -3.42
CA THR A 225 5.75 -11.25 -4.67
C THR A 225 4.49 -10.95 -5.47
N ILE A 226 4.35 -9.70 -5.92
CA ILE A 226 3.36 -9.24 -6.90
C ILE A 226 4.10 -9.03 -8.22
N ASP A 227 3.71 -9.75 -9.27
CA ASP A 227 4.41 -9.74 -10.56
C ASP A 227 3.46 -9.32 -11.70
N LYS A 228 3.75 -8.19 -12.36
CA LYS A 228 2.94 -7.66 -13.47
C LYS A 228 2.95 -8.59 -14.69
N LYS A 229 4.00 -9.39 -14.86
CA LYS A 229 4.11 -10.30 -16.01
C LYS A 229 3.12 -11.45 -15.90
N THR A 230 2.93 -11.99 -14.70
CA THR A 230 2.02 -13.13 -14.50
C THR A 230 0.66 -12.71 -13.95
N ASN A 231 0.55 -11.48 -13.41
CA ASN A 231 -0.60 -10.98 -12.66
C ASN A 231 -0.90 -11.78 -11.39
N ASP A 232 0.13 -12.43 -10.82
CA ASP A 232 -0.02 -13.26 -9.63
C ASP A 232 0.49 -12.57 -8.37
N ILE A 233 -0.09 -13.00 -7.25
CA ILE A 233 0.46 -12.81 -5.90
C ILE A 233 0.95 -14.18 -5.43
N THR A 234 2.28 -14.34 -5.32
CA THR A 234 2.93 -15.61 -4.95
C THR A 234 3.66 -15.50 -3.62
N GLY A 235 4.03 -16.64 -3.03
CA GLY A 235 4.82 -16.69 -1.79
C GLY A 235 4.04 -16.42 -0.49
N LEU A 236 2.71 -16.50 -0.56
CA LEU A 236 1.79 -16.49 0.58
C LEU A 236 1.99 -17.75 1.42
N SER A 237 2.12 -17.60 2.74
CA SER A 237 2.42 -18.71 3.66
C SER A 237 1.18 -19.45 4.18
N ASN A 238 -0.02 -18.89 3.99
CA ASN A 238 -1.28 -19.46 4.47
C ASN A 238 -1.77 -20.56 3.51
N THR A 239 -1.18 -21.75 3.56
CA THR A 239 -1.52 -22.87 2.66
C THR A 239 -2.52 -23.88 3.23
N LYS A 240 -2.95 -23.71 4.49
CA LYS A 240 -3.83 -24.66 5.20
C LYS A 240 -5.10 -23.98 5.72
N LEU A 241 -6.16 -24.77 5.87
CA LEU A 241 -7.38 -24.38 6.58
C LEU A 241 -7.22 -24.61 8.09
N GLY A 242 -8.11 -23.98 8.90
CA GLY A 242 -8.24 -24.27 10.34
C GLY A 242 -7.32 -23.49 11.28
N ALA A 243 -6.60 -22.47 10.79
CA ALA A 243 -5.90 -21.53 11.68
C ALA A 243 -6.91 -20.79 12.59
N ALA A 244 -6.52 -20.49 13.83
CA ALA A 244 -7.42 -19.85 14.80
C ALA A 244 -7.99 -18.49 14.34
N ASP A 245 -7.26 -17.78 13.47
CA ASP A 245 -7.63 -16.50 12.87
C ASP A 245 -8.09 -16.64 11.40
N PHE A 246 -8.34 -17.86 10.93
CA PHE A 246 -8.81 -18.12 9.56
C PHE A 246 -10.14 -17.39 9.29
N ALA A 247 -10.31 -16.85 8.08
CA ALA A 247 -11.48 -16.08 7.66
C ALA A 247 -11.87 -14.86 8.51
N THR A 248 -11.04 -14.41 9.46
CA THR A 248 -11.31 -13.21 10.30
C THR A 248 -10.41 -12.01 9.98
N LYS A 249 -9.34 -12.23 9.20
CA LYS A 249 -8.31 -11.22 8.92
C LYS A 249 -8.34 -10.64 7.51
N GLY A 250 -9.23 -11.13 6.64
CA GLY A 250 -9.32 -10.65 5.24
C GLY A 250 -8.05 -10.87 4.42
N ARG A 251 -7.30 -11.96 4.68
CA ARG A 251 -6.09 -12.32 3.93
C ARG A 251 -6.46 -12.90 2.55
N ALA A 252 -5.60 -12.72 1.56
CA ALA A 252 -5.71 -13.42 0.29
C ALA A 252 -5.64 -14.93 0.51
N ALA A 253 -6.49 -15.70 -0.18
CA ALA A 253 -6.47 -17.16 -0.13
C ALA A 253 -5.43 -17.72 -1.11
N THR A 254 -4.78 -18.82 -0.75
CA THR A 254 -3.89 -19.54 -1.68
C THR A 254 -4.63 -20.64 -2.43
N GLU A 255 -4.07 -21.09 -3.55
CA GLU A 255 -4.62 -22.22 -4.32
C GLU A 255 -4.72 -23.49 -3.47
N GLU A 256 -3.75 -23.74 -2.57
CA GLU A 256 -3.79 -24.88 -1.65
C GLU A 256 -4.97 -24.80 -0.68
N GLN A 257 -5.32 -23.61 -0.19
CA GLN A 257 -6.51 -23.44 0.65
C GLN A 257 -7.80 -23.68 -0.13
N LEU A 258 -7.84 -23.27 -1.41
CA LEU A 258 -8.99 -23.51 -2.28
C LEU A 258 -9.16 -25.00 -2.59
N VAL A 259 -8.06 -25.72 -2.86
CA VAL A 259 -8.06 -27.18 -3.02
C VAL A 259 -8.52 -27.86 -1.73
N ALA A 260 -7.98 -27.49 -0.57
CA ALA A 260 -8.37 -28.08 0.71
C ALA A 260 -9.86 -27.85 1.05
N ALA A 261 -10.43 -26.71 0.66
CA ALA A 261 -11.85 -26.42 0.84
C ALA A 261 -12.71 -27.31 -0.07
N ALA A 262 -12.30 -27.50 -1.32
CA ALA A 262 -12.95 -28.40 -2.25
C ALA A 262 -12.83 -29.87 -1.81
N ASP A 263 -11.69 -30.30 -1.26
CA ASP A 263 -11.52 -31.63 -0.67
C ASP A 263 -12.50 -31.88 0.47
N ALA A 264 -12.72 -30.89 1.34
CA ALA A 264 -13.70 -30.98 2.41
C ALA A 264 -15.12 -31.24 1.86
N VAL A 265 -15.50 -30.58 0.77
CA VAL A 265 -16.79 -30.82 0.09
C VAL A 265 -16.83 -32.20 -0.55
N ALA A 266 -15.79 -32.61 -1.29
CA ALA A 266 -15.71 -33.93 -1.92
C ALA A 266 -15.86 -35.06 -0.89
N ASN A 267 -15.21 -34.94 0.27
CA ASN A 267 -15.28 -35.90 1.37
C ASN A 267 -16.69 -36.02 1.95
N VAL A 268 -17.42 -34.91 2.09
CA VAL A 268 -18.81 -34.92 2.58
C VAL A 268 -19.75 -35.61 1.58
N ILE A 269 -19.53 -35.42 0.27
CA ILE A 269 -20.31 -36.09 -0.77
C ILE A 269 -20.04 -37.61 -0.78
N GLY A 270 -18.79 -38.01 -0.55
CA GLY A 270 -18.37 -39.41 -0.43
C GLY A 270 -18.36 -40.21 -1.74
N GLY A 271 -18.14 -41.53 -1.64
CA GLY A 271 -17.97 -42.41 -2.80
C GLY A 271 -16.67 -42.12 -3.57
N GLN A 272 -16.70 -42.24 -4.90
CA GLN A 272 -15.58 -41.81 -5.78
C GLN A 272 -15.81 -40.37 -6.25
N THR A 273 -15.77 -39.43 -5.31
CA THR A 273 -15.83 -37.99 -5.60
C THR A 273 -14.42 -37.43 -5.49
N ASP A 274 -13.93 -36.88 -6.59
CA ASP A 274 -12.57 -36.36 -6.76
C ASP A 274 -12.59 -34.83 -6.82
N ASN A 275 -11.50 -34.20 -6.42
CA ASN A 275 -11.28 -32.77 -6.54
C ASN A 275 -10.11 -32.50 -7.48
N ARG A 276 -10.39 -31.90 -8.63
CA ARG A 276 -9.38 -31.54 -9.63
C ARG A 276 -9.23 -30.03 -9.70
N GLY A 277 -8.32 -29.49 -8.90
CA GLY A 277 -8.04 -28.05 -8.89
C GLY A 277 -9.26 -27.22 -8.52
N ALA A 278 -9.91 -27.58 -7.40
CA ALA A 278 -11.15 -26.97 -6.89
C ALA A 278 -12.42 -27.24 -7.72
N THR A 279 -12.36 -28.15 -8.70
CA THR A 279 -13.53 -28.67 -9.40
C THR A 279 -13.91 -30.04 -8.83
N ILE A 280 -15.11 -30.14 -8.27
CA ILE A 280 -15.64 -31.39 -7.73
C ILE A 280 -16.22 -32.26 -8.85
N ILE A 281 -15.73 -33.50 -8.96
CA ILE A 281 -16.13 -34.44 -10.01
C ILE A 281 -16.47 -35.78 -9.36
N GLY A 282 -17.73 -36.22 -9.49
CA GLY A 282 -18.16 -37.54 -9.05
C GLY A 282 -18.14 -38.56 -10.20
N SER A 283 -17.61 -39.76 -9.97
CA SER A 283 -17.83 -40.93 -10.85
C SER A 283 -18.71 -42.01 -10.21
N ASN A 284 -18.82 -41.99 -8.89
CA ASN A 284 -19.58 -42.98 -8.12
C ASN A 284 -20.02 -42.38 -6.78
N ILE A 285 -20.85 -41.33 -6.83
CA ILE A 285 -21.33 -40.62 -5.65
C ILE A 285 -22.13 -41.58 -4.76
N GLY A 286 -21.79 -41.64 -3.47
CA GLY A 286 -22.47 -42.52 -2.51
C GLY A 286 -22.45 -44.01 -2.89
N ASN A 287 -21.49 -44.46 -3.71
CA ASN A 287 -21.42 -45.83 -4.25
C ASN A 287 -22.63 -46.24 -5.12
N THR A 288 -23.33 -45.28 -5.73
CA THR A 288 -24.53 -45.51 -6.56
C THR A 288 -24.25 -45.75 -8.05
N GLY A 289 -23.00 -45.59 -8.49
CA GLY A 289 -22.57 -45.61 -9.89
C GLY A 289 -22.95 -44.35 -10.67
N LYS A 290 -23.30 -43.26 -9.98
CA LYS A 290 -23.77 -42.00 -10.58
C LYS A 290 -22.77 -40.86 -10.39
N THR A 291 -22.81 -39.90 -11.30
CA THR A 291 -21.88 -38.76 -11.38
C THR A 291 -22.42 -37.48 -10.75
N THR A 292 -23.72 -37.41 -10.49
CA THR A 292 -24.38 -36.27 -9.81
C THR A 292 -25.11 -36.74 -8.55
N ILE A 293 -25.25 -35.84 -7.57
CA ILE A 293 -26.00 -36.13 -6.34
C ILE A 293 -27.46 -36.43 -6.67
N HIS A 294 -28.05 -35.70 -7.62
CA HIS A 294 -29.43 -35.90 -8.04
C HIS A 294 -29.66 -37.32 -8.58
N ASP A 295 -28.82 -37.76 -9.52
CA ASP A 295 -28.93 -39.10 -10.10
C ASP A 295 -28.64 -40.19 -9.06
N ALA A 296 -27.67 -39.96 -8.17
CA ALA A 296 -27.33 -40.87 -7.08
C ALA A 296 -28.57 -41.12 -6.20
N ILE A 297 -29.22 -40.05 -5.73
CA ILE A 297 -30.45 -40.13 -4.93
C ILE A 297 -31.58 -40.82 -5.70
N ALA A 298 -31.80 -40.44 -6.97
CA ALA A 298 -32.84 -41.04 -7.80
C ALA A 298 -32.61 -42.55 -8.09
N SER A 299 -31.35 -42.99 -8.03
CA SER A 299 -30.99 -44.40 -8.24
C SER A 299 -31.17 -45.28 -7.02
N VAL A 300 -31.25 -44.70 -5.81
CA VAL A 300 -31.59 -45.44 -4.59
C VAL A 300 -33.04 -45.89 -4.69
N LYS A 301 -33.24 -47.17 -5.05
CA LYS A 301 -34.55 -47.80 -5.21
C LYS A 301 -34.71 -48.94 -4.21
N THR A 302 -35.90 -49.08 -3.66
CA THR A 302 -36.34 -50.25 -2.91
C THR A 302 -37.29 -51.06 -3.76
N ASP A 303 -36.91 -52.31 -4.07
CA ASP A 303 -37.74 -53.23 -4.84
C ASP A 303 -38.60 -54.08 -3.89
N VAL A 304 -39.92 -53.92 -3.95
CA VAL A 304 -40.88 -54.76 -3.23
C VAL A 304 -41.73 -55.52 -4.25
N LYS A 305 -41.69 -56.85 -4.21
CA LYS A 305 -42.45 -57.72 -5.13
C LYS A 305 -43.54 -58.47 -4.39
N ALA A 306 -44.76 -58.44 -4.92
CA ALA A 306 -45.87 -59.23 -4.41
C ALA A 306 -45.71 -60.71 -4.78
N GLY A 307 -45.84 -61.61 -3.80
CA GLY A 307 -46.03 -63.04 -4.03
C GLY A 307 -47.48 -63.37 -4.48
N GLU A 308 -47.75 -64.63 -4.82
CA GLU A 308 -49.04 -65.04 -5.40
C GLU A 308 -50.27 -64.67 -4.56
N ASN A 309 -50.20 -64.78 -3.24
CA ASN A 309 -51.29 -64.47 -2.30
C ASN A 309 -51.16 -63.11 -1.60
N ILE A 310 -50.20 -62.29 -2.01
CA ILE A 310 -49.91 -60.98 -1.40
C ILE A 310 -50.29 -59.87 -2.39
N THR A 311 -50.80 -58.76 -1.87
CA THR A 311 -50.87 -57.49 -2.58
C THR A 311 -49.82 -56.54 -2.02
N VAL A 312 -49.21 -55.76 -2.89
CA VAL A 312 -48.30 -54.67 -2.52
C VAL A 312 -48.84 -53.44 -3.21
N ASP A 313 -49.46 -52.56 -2.43
CA ASP A 313 -49.91 -51.26 -2.92
C ASP A 313 -48.84 -50.23 -2.61
N THR A 314 -48.53 -49.38 -3.60
CA THR A 314 -47.54 -48.31 -3.46
C THR A 314 -48.24 -46.96 -3.47
N LEU A 315 -48.03 -46.17 -2.43
CA LEU A 315 -48.38 -44.76 -2.40
C LEU A 315 -47.11 -43.93 -2.63
N VAL A 316 -47.20 -42.93 -3.51
CA VAL A 316 -46.14 -41.92 -3.69
C VAL A 316 -46.65 -40.63 -3.08
N HIS A 317 -45.93 -40.09 -2.10
CA HIS A 317 -46.27 -38.81 -1.48
C HIS A 317 -45.78 -37.65 -2.35
N ASP A 318 -46.25 -36.43 -2.07
CA ASP A 318 -45.90 -35.23 -2.83
C ASP A 318 -44.40 -34.89 -2.77
N ASP A 319 -43.70 -35.33 -1.72
CA ASP A 319 -42.24 -35.19 -1.56
C ASP A 319 -41.44 -36.26 -2.33
N GLY A 320 -42.12 -37.16 -3.05
CA GLY A 320 -41.53 -38.24 -3.82
C GLY A 320 -41.18 -39.50 -3.02
N SER A 321 -41.39 -39.51 -1.70
CA SER A 321 -41.21 -40.71 -0.88
C SER A 321 -42.28 -41.77 -1.19
N ARG A 322 -41.94 -43.04 -0.96
CA ARG A 322 -42.80 -44.19 -1.27
C ARG A 322 -43.16 -44.95 -0.01
N GLU A 323 -44.45 -45.19 0.18
CA GLU A 323 -44.99 -46.08 1.21
C GLU A 323 -45.50 -47.36 0.55
N PHE A 324 -45.16 -48.52 1.12
CA PHE A 324 -45.59 -49.83 0.64
C PHE A 324 -46.53 -50.47 1.67
N THR A 325 -47.77 -50.72 1.27
CA THR A 325 -48.74 -51.48 2.07
C THR A 325 -48.74 -52.94 1.60
N VAL A 326 -48.34 -53.86 2.49
CA VAL A 326 -48.28 -55.30 2.20
C VAL A 326 -49.42 -56.02 2.93
N ALA A 327 -50.28 -56.70 2.18
CA ALA A 327 -51.45 -57.40 2.72
C ALA A 327 -51.71 -58.73 2.01
N THR A 328 -52.52 -59.59 2.62
CA THR A 328 -53.02 -60.80 1.95
C THR A 328 -54.16 -60.45 1.00
N LYS A 329 -54.23 -61.12 -0.16
CA LYS A 329 -55.37 -61.01 -1.08
C LYS A 329 -56.67 -61.44 -0.39
N LYS A 330 -57.79 -60.80 -0.73
CA LYS A 330 -59.13 -61.21 -0.28
C LYS A 330 -59.43 -62.65 -0.69
N ASP A 331 -59.13 -62.97 -1.95
CA ASP A 331 -59.27 -64.30 -2.53
C ASP A 331 -57.88 -64.93 -2.68
N ALA A 332 -57.35 -65.51 -1.61
CA ALA A 332 -56.10 -66.25 -1.66
C ALA A 332 -56.35 -67.66 -2.23
N LYS A 333 -55.48 -68.09 -3.14
CA LYS A 333 -55.50 -69.43 -3.73
C LYS A 333 -54.48 -70.29 -2.99
N PHE A 334 -54.95 -71.43 -2.49
CA PHE A 334 -54.10 -72.41 -1.85
C PHE A 334 -54.38 -73.76 -2.51
N ASP A 335 -53.32 -74.49 -2.85
CA ASP A 335 -53.47 -75.88 -3.27
C ASP A 335 -53.92 -76.76 -2.10
N SER A 336 -53.47 -76.43 -0.89
CA SER A 336 -53.83 -77.07 0.36
C SER A 336 -53.71 -76.10 1.53
N VAL A 337 -54.66 -76.15 2.46
CA VAL A 337 -54.59 -75.46 3.75
C VAL A 337 -54.58 -76.53 4.85
N THR A 338 -53.54 -76.51 5.69
CA THR A 338 -53.39 -77.46 6.80
C THR A 338 -53.50 -76.71 8.12
N LEU A 339 -54.47 -77.08 8.95
CA LEU A 339 -54.65 -76.57 10.31
C LEU A 339 -54.58 -77.75 11.29
N GLY A 340 -53.38 -78.01 11.82
CA GLY A 340 -53.14 -79.18 12.66
C GLY A 340 -53.45 -80.48 11.92
N ASP A 341 -54.38 -81.28 12.45
CA ASP A 341 -54.81 -82.55 11.85
C ASP A 341 -55.86 -82.38 10.72
N THR A 342 -56.30 -81.16 10.45
CA THR A 342 -57.28 -80.87 9.38
C THR A 342 -56.59 -80.39 8.12
N VAL A 343 -56.95 -80.98 6.98
CA VAL A 343 -56.49 -80.59 5.65
C VAL A 343 -57.69 -80.25 4.78
N LEU A 344 -57.68 -79.06 4.17
CA LEU A 344 -58.60 -78.68 3.11
C LEU A 344 -57.80 -78.53 1.81
N ASN A 345 -58.13 -79.34 0.81
CA ASN A 345 -57.47 -79.30 -0.50
C ASN A 345 -58.46 -79.68 -1.61
N GLN A 346 -57.95 -79.91 -2.82
CA GLN A 346 -58.75 -80.29 -4.00
C GLN A 346 -59.60 -81.58 -3.80
N ASN A 347 -59.24 -82.45 -2.86
CA ASN A 347 -60.00 -83.67 -2.56
C ASN A 347 -61.12 -83.43 -1.53
N GLY A 348 -61.17 -82.27 -0.86
CA GLY A 348 -62.14 -81.90 0.17
C GLY A 348 -61.51 -81.65 1.54
N LEU A 349 -62.30 -81.84 2.60
CA LEU A 349 -61.91 -81.71 4.01
C LEU A 349 -61.58 -83.08 4.61
N THR A 350 -60.38 -83.24 5.16
CA THR A 350 -59.97 -84.44 5.89
C THR A 350 -59.48 -84.08 7.28
N ILE A 351 -59.98 -84.77 8.30
CA ILE A 351 -59.45 -84.72 9.66
C ILE A 351 -58.73 -86.04 9.92
N LYS A 352 -57.42 -86.00 10.24
CA LYS A 352 -56.64 -87.19 10.57
C LYS A 352 -57.30 -87.96 11.71
N ASN A 353 -57.52 -89.26 11.54
CA ASN A 353 -58.23 -90.14 12.49
C ASN A 353 -59.68 -89.72 12.80
N GLY A 354 -60.26 -88.81 12.00
CA GLY A 354 -61.59 -88.25 12.19
C GLY A 354 -62.46 -88.37 10.93
N PRO A 355 -63.61 -87.68 10.92
CA PRO A 355 -64.46 -87.60 9.75
C PRO A 355 -63.77 -86.91 8.56
N SER A 356 -64.23 -87.23 7.35
CA SER A 356 -63.86 -86.54 6.12
C SER A 356 -65.07 -86.27 5.24
N ILE A 357 -65.01 -85.15 4.52
CA ILE A 357 -65.97 -84.76 3.49
C ILE A 357 -65.15 -84.56 2.23
N THR A 358 -65.25 -85.52 1.31
CA THR A 358 -64.44 -85.55 0.09
C THR A 358 -65.32 -85.57 -1.14
N THR A 359 -64.72 -85.46 -2.32
CA THR A 359 -65.41 -85.69 -3.60
C THR A 359 -66.02 -87.10 -3.71
N GLY A 360 -65.54 -88.06 -2.91
CA GLY A 360 -66.12 -89.41 -2.80
C GLY A 360 -67.30 -89.53 -1.84
N GLY A 361 -67.72 -88.44 -1.18
CA GLY A 361 -68.80 -88.43 -0.20
C GLY A 361 -68.31 -88.19 1.24
N ILE A 362 -69.18 -88.52 2.20
CA ILE A 362 -68.96 -88.32 3.64
C ILE A 362 -68.52 -89.63 4.27
N ASN A 363 -67.37 -89.63 4.94
CA ASN A 363 -66.94 -90.71 5.81
C ASN A 363 -66.89 -90.22 7.26
N ALA A 364 -67.70 -90.81 8.14
CA ALA A 364 -67.75 -90.41 9.54
C ALA A 364 -66.53 -90.85 10.37
N GLY A 365 -65.58 -91.60 9.80
CA GLY A 365 -64.39 -92.07 10.51
C GLY A 365 -64.74 -92.97 11.72
N GLY A 366 -65.81 -93.77 11.57
CA GLY A 366 -66.37 -94.62 12.62
C GLY A 366 -66.99 -93.86 13.80
N LYS A 367 -67.29 -92.56 13.64
CA LYS A 367 -67.96 -91.74 14.65
C LYS A 367 -69.47 -91.72 14.43
N VAL A 368 -70.21 -91.45 15.50
CA VAL A 368 -71.67 -91.30 15.46
C VAL A 368 -72.02 -90.05 14.65
N ILE A 369 -72.94 -90.19 13.69
CA ILE A 369 -73.60 -89.06 13.04
C ILE A 369 -74.86 -88.76 13.85
N SER A 370 -74.85 -87.67 14.63
CA SER A 370 -75.99 -87.24 15.44
C SER A 370 -76.78 -86.13 14.75
N HIS A 371 -78.00 -85.84 15.22
CA HIS A 371 -78.88 -84.78 14.69
C HIS A 371 -79.31 -85.00 13.22
N VAL A 372 -79.46 -86.26 12.81
CA VAL A 372 -80.09 -86.63 11.53
C VAL A 372 -81.60 -86.62 11.71
N ALA A 373 -82.28 -85.66 11.08
CA ALA A 373 -83.74 -85.60 11.07
C ALA A 373 -84.34 -86.81 10.34
N ASP A 374 -85.62 -87.13 10.63
CA ASP A 374 -86.35 -88.19 9.92
C ASP A 374 -86.31 -87.92 8.41
N GLY A 375 -85.82 -88.91 7.64
CA GLY A 375 -85.81 -88.87 6.19
C GLY A 375 -87.24 -88.80 5.64
N LYS A 376 -87.48 -87.86 4.73
CA LYS A 376 -88.79 -87.63 4.10
C LYS A 376 -88.79 -88.12 2.66
N ASP A 377 -87.66 -87.95 1.96
CA ASP A 377 -87.48 -88.36 0.58
C ASP A 377 -86.68 -89.67 0.48
N GLY A 378 -86.85 -90.39 -0.62
CA GLY A 378 -86.28 -91.74 -0.80
C GLY A 378 -84.74 -91.82 -0.86
N LYS A 379 -84.02 -90.68 -0.79
CA LYS A 379 -82.56 -90.60 -0.75
C LYS A 379 -82.03 -89.99 0.54
N ASP A 380 -82.91 -89.67 1.49
CA ASP A 380 -82.50 -89.14 2.77
C ASP A 380 -81.84 -90.23 3.61
N ALA A 381 -80.96 -89.82 4.51
CA ALA A 381 -80.42 -90.72 5.52
C ALA A 381 -81.55 -91.11 6.50
N VAL A 382 -81.67 -92.41 6.77
CA VAL A 382 -82.61 -92.95 7.76
C VAL A 382 -81.93 -92.91 9.14
N ASN A 383 -82.59 -92.31 10.13
CA ASN A 383 -82.11 -92.34 11.51
C ASN A 383 -82.58 -93.61 12.26
N VAL A 384 -82.04 -93.83 13.46
CA VAL A 384 -82.35 -95.04 14.25
C VAL A 384 -83.83 -95.08 14.67
N ASP A 385 -84.46 -93.94 14.92
CA ASP A 385 -85.88 -93.88 15.30
C ASP A 385 -86.78 -94.41 14.17
N GLN A 386 -86.48 -94.07 12.91
CA GLN A 386 -87.19 -94.58 11.74
C GLN A 386 -86.99 -96.09 11.55
N LEU A 387 -85.78 -96.62 11.77
CA LEU A 387 -85.52 -98.05 11.69
C LEU A 387 -86.26 -98.83 12.79
N THR A 388 -86.28 -98.29 14.01
CA THR A 388 -87.03 -98.88 15.14
C THR A 388 -88.52 -98.95 14.84
N LYS A 389 -89.13 -97.87 14.34
CA LYS A 389 -90.55 -97.84 13.93
C LYS A 389 -90.84 -98.86 12.81
N ALA A 390 -89.95 -99.03 11.85
CA ALA A 390 -90.11 -100.03 10.78
C ALA A 390 -90.10 -101.46 11.34
N GLY A 391 -89.24 -101.74 12.32
CA GLY A 391 -89.18 -103.03 13.02
C GLY A 391 -90.45 -103.34 13.82
N GLU A 392 -90.93 -102.37 14.61
CA GLU A 392 -92.16 -102.51 15.41
C GLU A 392 -93.41 -102.76 14.55
N ASN A 393 -93.50 -102.12 13.38
CA ASN A 393 -94.62 -102.33 12.46
C ASN A 393 -94.70 -103.76 11.89
N LEU A 394 -93.56 -104.46 11.77
CA LEU A 394 -93.49 -105.82 11.24
C LEU A 394 -93.88 -106.87 12.29
N THR A 395 -93.49 -106.68 13.56
CA THR A 395 -93.80 -107.65 14.62
C THR A 395 -95.29 -107.73 14.91
N VAL A 396 -96.00 -106.60 14.86
CA VAL A 396 -97.46 -106.52 15.10
C VAL A 396 -98.28 -107.04 13.91
N LYS A 397 -97.78 -106.93 12.67
CA LYS A 397 -98.54 -107.36 11.49
C LYS A 397 -98.83 -108.86 11.41
N GLY A 398 -98.03 -109.71 12.06
CA GLY A 398 -98.33 -111.14 12.30
C GLY A 398 -98.88 -111.97 11.13
N LEU A 399 -99.69 -112.99 11.45
CA LEU A 399 -100.45 -113.84 10.53
C LEU A 399 -101.86 -114.12 11.08
N ASP A 400 -102.87 -114.03 10.22
CA ASP A 400 -104.26 -114.39 10.49
C ASP A 400 -104.58 -115.83 10.08
N PHE A 401 -105.36 -116.56 10.89
CA PHE A 401 -105.82 -117.93 10.64
C PHE A 401 -107.34 -118.05 10.75
N ALA A 402 -107.99 -118.71 9.79
CA ALA A 402 -109.45 -118.88 9.72
C ALA A 402 -109.88 -120.35 9.84
N GLY A 403 -110.99 -120.61 10.56
CA GLY A 403 -111.66 -121.91 10.64
C GLY A 403 -113.07 -121.88 10.03
N ASN A 404 -113.76 -123.04 9.99
CA ASN A 404 -115.11 -123.15 9.41
C ASN A 404 -116.16 -122.26 10.11
N THR A 405 -115.91 -121.84 11.35
CA THR A 405 -116.56 -120.70 12.02
C THR A 405 -115.53 -120.00 12.93
N GLY A 406 -115.19 -118.74 12.65
CA GLY A 406 -114.26 -117.89 13.42
C GLY A 406 -112.86 -117.71 12.79
N GLU A 407 -112.18 -116.59 13.11
CA GLU A 407 -110.79 -116.28 12.74
C GLU A 407 -110.00 -115.80 13.97
N PHE A 408 -108.67 -116.00 13.98
CA PHE A 408 -107.79 -115.44 14.99
C PHE A 408 -106.42 -115.04 14.43
N HIS A 409 -105.86 -113.95 14.98
CA HIS A 409 -104.55 -113.38 14.64
C HIS A 409 -103.44 -113.85 15.58
N ARG A 410 -102.21 -113.92 15.08
CA ARG A 410 -101.00 -114.08 15.89
C ARG A 410 -99.87 -113.19 15.39
N ASP A 411 -99.32 -112.38 16.28
CA ASP A 411 -98.14 -111.54 16.00
C ASP A 411 -96.93 -112.40 15.60
N LEU A 412 -95.99 -111.79 14.86
CA LEU A 412 -94.82 -112.50 14.36
C LEU A 412 -93.96 -112.98 15.54
N GLY A 413 -93.86 -114.29 15.72
CA GLY A 413 -93.18 -114.92 16.86
C GLY A 413 -94.10 -115.62 17.87
N GLN A 414 -95.43 -115.50 17.77
CA GLN A 414 -96.38 -116.25 18.60
C GLN A 414 -96.68 -117.66 18.06
N LYS A 415 -96.96 -118.62 18.95
CA LYS A 415 -97.23 -120.04 18.62
C LYS A 415 -98.73 -120.33 18.44
N VAL A 416 -99.08 -121.08 17.39
CA VAL A 416 -100.43 -121.65 17.18
C VAL A 416 -100.43 -123.14 17.54
N THR A 417 -101.47 -123.63 18.23
CA THR A 417 -101.63 -125.05 18.60
C THR A 417 -103.00 -125.56 18.15
N ILE A 418 -103.05 -126.75 17.54
CA ILE A 418 -104.29 -127.39 17.03
C ILE A 418 -104.38 -128.80 17.63
N LYS A 419 -105.43 -129.12 18.39
CA LYS A 419 -105.62 -130.43 19.05
C LYS A 419 -107.11 -130.82 19.09
N GLY A 420 -107.41 -132.11 18.89
CA GLY A 420 -108.74 -132.69 19.16
C GLY A 420 -108.86 -133.20 20.60
N THR A 421 -110.08 -133.27 21.13
CA THR A 421 -110.35 -133.56 22.56
C THR A 421 -110.75 -135.01 22.87
N GLY A 422 -110.72 -135.91 21.88
CA GLY A 422 -111.13 -137.31 22.04
C GLY A 422 -110.15 -138.14 22.88
N ALA A 423 -110.67 -138.98 23.79
CA ALA A 423 -109.87 -139.78 24.73
C ALA A 423 -109.88 -141.31 24.48
N LYS A 424 -110.63 -141.80 23.47
CA LYS A 424 -110.58 -143.19 23.00
C LYS A 424 -109.37 -143.49 22.10
N ALA A 425 -109.12 -144.77 21.85
CA ALA A 425 -108.06 -145.25 20.96
C ALA A 425 -108.35 -144.93 19.48
N ASP A 426 -107.29 -144.61 18.74
CA ASP A 426 -107.37 -144.00 17.41
C ASP A 426 -108.16 -144.79 16.35
N THR A 427 -108.21 -146.13 16.46
CA THR A 427 -108.92 -147.00 15.51
C THR A 427 -110.45 -146.95 15.63
N GLU A 428 -110.96 -146.37 16.73
CA GLU A 428 -112.40 -146.21 16.96
C GLU A 428 -112.95 -144.91 16.38
N TYR A 429 -112.10 -144.07 15.78
CA TYR A 429 -112.55 -142.84 15.16
C TYR A 429 -112.68 -143.00 13.65
N SER A 430 -113.87 -142.70 13.14
CA SER A 430 -114.13 -142.58 11.71
C SER A 430 -114.07 -141.12 11.29
N ALA A 431 -113.30 -140.83 10.25
CA ALA A 431 -113.18 -139.50 9.68
C ALA A 431 -114.47 -138.97 9.03
N ASN A 432 -115.49 -139.82 8.88
CA ASN A 432 -116.69 -139.46 8.13
C ASN A 432 -117.68 -138.57 8.92
N ASN A 433 -117.45 -138.33 10.21
CA ASN A 433 -118.30 -137.49 11.07
C ASN A 433 -117.55 -136.32 11.77
N ILE A 434 -116.34 -135.94 11.33
CA ILE A 434 -115.58 -134.86 11.98
C ILE A 434 -116.19 -133.48 11.74
N LYS A 435 -116.38 -132.70 12.79
CA LYS A 435 -116.66 -131.26 12.72
C LYS A 435 -115.53 -130.47 13.39
N THR A 436 -114.98 -129.48 12.69
CA THR A 436 -114.00 -128.53 13.23
C THR A 436 -114.68 -127.23 13.64
N MET A 437 -114.33 -126.71 14.82
CA MET A 437 -114.89 -125.49 15.41
C MET A 437 -113.80 -124.74 16.17
N VAL A 438 -113.92 -123.42 16.29
CA VAL A 438 -113.02 -122.62 17.13
C VAL A 438 -113.68 -122.46 18.50
N ASP A 439 -112.93 -122.67 19.58
CA ASP A 439 -113.40 -122.41 20.95
C ASP A 439 -113.16 -120.95 21.38
N ALA A 440 -113.66 -120.58 22.56
CA ALA A 440 -113.55 -119.21 23.08
C ALA A 440 -112.10 -118.75 23.35
N ASP A 441 -111.14 -119.69 23.43
CA ASP A 441 -109.73 -119.40 23.64
C ASP A 441 -108.96 -119.25 22.31
N GLY A 442 -109.67 -119.27 21.18
CA GLY A 442 -109.08 -119.15 19.85
C GLY A 442 -108.28 -120.39 19.45
N ASN A 443 -108.56 -121.55 20.07
CA ASN A 443 -108.00 -122.82 19.62
C ASN A 443 -108.91 -123.42 18.55
N LEU A 444 -108.29 -123.92 17.48
CA LEU A 444 -109.01 -124.74 16.51
C LEU A 444 -109.20 -126.13 17.11
N VAL A 445 -110.43 -126.43 17.51
CA VAL A 445 -110.82 -127.68 18.14
C VAL A 445 -111.44 -128.61 17.10
N ILE A 446 -111.02 -129.86 17.13
CA ILE A 446 -111.50 -130.91 16.23
C ILE A 446 -112.35 -131.88 17.07
N ALA A 447 -113.65 -131.96 16.77
CA ALA A 447 -114.61 -132.81 17.48
C ALA A 447 -115.16 -133.91 16.55
N MET A 448 -115.39 -135.12 17.10
CA MET A 448 -115.85 -136.31 16.39
C MET A 448 -117.07 -136.93 17.05
#